data_AF-A0A6G0XBU4-F1
#
_entry.id   AF-A0A6G0XBU4-F1
#
_cell.length_a   1.000
_cell.length_b   1.000
_cell.length_c   1.000
_cell.angle_alpha   90.00
_cell.angle_beta   90.00
_cell.angle_gamma   90.00
#
_symmetry.space_group_name_H-M   'P 1'
#
loop_
_entity.id
_entity.type
_entity.pdbx_description
1 polymer ?
#
loop_
_entity_poly.entity_id
_entity_poly.type
_entity_poly.pdbx_seq_one_letter_code
_entity_poly.pdbx_strand_id
1 'polypeptide(L)'
;MTMSLTTTCLFNQCTQPAIPNIGKCNFHKHRNKCSIQDCNNQVVVQNLCVRHGGKRLCQAEGCHQHARGGKWCLRHGGIAHKRYCSETGCGKQAHANKKCIAHGGGRRCLVSGCSLLSRVGGYCQHHTIDCEAENTDAIDQWILDLVLDSTSCSIDWESFGLDGLDLKSHGGDAMIISPFIL
;
A
#
# COMPACT_ATOMS: atom_id res chain seq x y z
N MET A 1 -7.14 -25.92 24.43
CA MET A 1 -6.81 -24.65 23.75
C MET A 1 -5.39 -24.73 23.23
N THR A 2 -5.19 -25.21 21.99
CA THR A 2 -3.87 -25.23 21.35
C THR A 2 -3.59 -23.82 20.84
N MET A 3 -2.83 -23.04 21.61
CA MET A 3 -2.30 -21.76 21.16
C MET A 3 -1.30 -22.02 20.03
N SER A 4 -1.74 -21.94 18.78
CA SER A 4 -0.84 -21.95 17.62
C SER A 4 0.08 -20.74 17.74
N LEU A 5 1.34 -20.96 18.09
CA LEU A 5 2.38 -19.94 18.17
C LEU A 5 2.71 -19.45 16.76
N THR A 6 1.97 -18.46 16.26
CA THR A 6 2.33 -17.76 15.02
C THR A 6 3.61 -16.97 15.28
N THR A 7 4.73 -17.55 14.87
CA THR A 7 6.04 -16.90 15.00
C THR A 7 6.03 -15.64 14.13
N THR A 8 6.32 -14.49 14.73
CA THR A 8 6.35 -13.21 14.03
C THR A 8 7.66 -13.02 13.25
N CYS A 9 7.63 -12.14 12.25
CA CYS A 9 8.80 -11.87 11.43
C CYS A 9 9.92 -11.25 12.28
N LEU A 10 11.09 -11.90 12.24
CA LEU A 10 12.28 -11.44 12.96
C LEU A 10 12.92 -10.18 12.35
N PHE A 11 12.38 -9.56 11.30
CA PHE A 11 13.02 -8.41 10.66
C PHE A 11 12.50 -7.10 11.23
N ASN A 12 13.37 -6.29 11.82
CA ASN A 12 13.10 -4.93 12.32
C ASN A 12 11.76 -4.77 13.06
N GLN A 13 11.46 -5.68 13.99
CA GLN A 13 10.22 -5.69 14.78
C GLN A 13 8.92 -5.74 13.94
N CYS A 14 8.98 -6.38 12.77
CA CYS A 14 7.82 -6.56 11.91
C CYS A 14 6.77 -7.47 12.58
N THR A 15 5.53 -7.00 12.62
CA THR A 15 4.39 -7.72 13.22
C THR A 15 3.78 -8.78 12.29
N GLN A 16 4.25 -8.87 11.05
CA GLN A 16 3.72 -9.82 10.06
C GLN A 16 4.09 -11.27 10.44
N PRO A 17 3.23 -12.25 10.10
CA PRO A 17 3.53 -13.66 10.35
C PRO A 17 4.78 -14.11 9.57
N ALA A 18 5.65 -14.87 10.23
CA ALA A 18 6.80 -15.48 9.59
C ALA A 18 6.37 -16.67 8.73
N ILE A 19 7.06 -16.84 7.61
CA ILE A 19 6.98 -18.06 6.82
C ILE A 19 7.67 -19.19 7.62
N PRO A 20 7.08 -20.40 7.70
CA PRO A 20 7.71 -21.55 8.34
C PRO A 20 9.14 -21.77 7.84
N ASN A 21 10.06 -22.15 8.74
CA ASN A 21 11.49 -22.40 8.48
C ASN A 21 12.35 -21.20 8.06
N ILE A 22 11.77 -20.08 7.61
CA ILE A 22 12.53 -18.88 7.20
C ILE A 22 12.65 -17.88 8.35
N GLY A 23 11.65 -17.81 9.23
CA GLY A 23 11.60 -16.83 10.33
C GLY A 23 11.38 -15.38 9.87
N LYS A 24 11.02 -15.17 8.59
CA LYS A 24 10.69 -13.86 7.99
C LYS A 24 9.38 -13.92 7.21
N CYS A 25 8.69 -12.79 7.08
CA CYS A 25 7.48 -12.68 6.27
C CYS A 25 7.79 -12.62 4.76
N ASN A 26 6.76 -12.74 3.93
CA ASN A 26 6.87 -12.67 2.46
C ASN A 26 7.55 -11.40 1.94
N PHE A 27 7.34 -10.26 2.62
CA PHE A 27 7.93 -8.98 2.23
C PHE A 27 9.42 -8.85 2.63
N HIS A 28 9.85 -9.58 3.65
CA HIS A 28 11.20 -9.50 4.20
C HIS A 28 12.09 -10.72 3.87
N LYS A 29 11.57 -11.74 3.18
CA LYS A 29 12.30 -12.98 2.87
C LYS A 29 13.65 -12.75 2.18
N HIS A 30 13.73 -11.77 1.28
CA HIS A 30 14.96 -11.43 0.54
C HIS A 30 15.84 -10.36 1.21
N ARG A 31 15.46 -9.85 2.39
CA ARG A 31 16.24 -8.81 3.09
C ARG A 31 17.16 -9.46 4.11
N ASN A 32 18.46 -9.23 3.98
CA ASN A 32 19.45 -9.77 4.92
C ASN A 32 19.42 -9.01 6.24
N LYS A 33 19.58 -9.77 7.34
CA LYS A 33 19.71 -9.24 8.70
C LYS A 33 21.18 -9.08 9.05
N CYS A 34 21.46 -8.15 9.96
CA CYS A 34 22.79 -7.91 10.47
C CYS A 34 23.43 -9.19 11.03
N SER A 35 24.74 -9.36 10.84
CA SER A 35 25.49 -10.52 11.31
C SER A 35 25.71 -10.56 12.83
N ILE A 36 25.56 -9.41 13.52
CA ILE A 36 25.64 -9.34 14.98
C ILE A 36 24.48 -10.13 15.59
N GLN A 37 24.79 -10.95 16.59
CA GLN A 37 23.83 -11.78 17.30
C GLN A 37 22.65 -10.95 17.81
N ASP A 38 21.44 -11.51 17.71
CA ASP A 38 20.17 -10.89 18.11
C ASP A 38 19.87 -9.54 17.43
N CYS A 39 20.58 -9.21 16.34
CA CYS A 39 20.31 -8.01 15.56
C CYS A 39 19.41 -8.29 14.37
N ASN A 40 18.19 -7.77 14.48
CA ASN A 40 17.14 -7.92 13.48
C ASN A 40 17.10 -6.78 12.43
N ASN A 41 18.08 -5.88 12.46
CA ASN A 41 18.17 -4.74 11.54
C ASN A 41 18.65 -5.17 10.15
N GLN A 42 18.24 -4.41 9.13
CA GLN A 42 18.67 -4.64 7.75
C GLN A 42 20.17 -4.41 7.57
N VAL A 43 20.82 -5.29 6.82
CA VAL A 43 22.17 -5.07 6.30
C VAL A 43 22.19 -3.89 5.34
N VAL A 44 23.20 -3.04 5.49
CA VAL A 44 23.51 -1.97 4.54
C VAL A 44 24.71 -2.36 3.69
N VAL A 45 25.82 -2.74 4.32
CA VAL A 45 27.07 -3.12 3.67
C VAL A 45 27.79 -4.15 4.55
N GLN A 46 28.57 -5.05 3.95
CA GLN A 46 29.41 -6.02 4.67
C GLN A 46 28.66 -6.81 5.78
N ASN A 47 27.40 -7.17 5.54
CA ASN A 47 26.55 -7.89 6.51
C ASN A 47 26.24 -7.12 7.81
N LEU A 48 26.50 -5.81 7.86
CA LEU A 48 26.26 -4.98 9.05
C LEU A 48 25.15 -3.95 8.80
N CYS A 49 24.37 -3.67 9.84
CA CYS A 49 23.39 -2.60 9.85
C CYS A 49 24.04 -1.25 10.23
N VAL A 50 23.32 -0.14 10.06
CA VAL A 50 23.82 1.21 10.38
C VAL A 50 24.39 1.30 11.81
N ARG A 51 23.69 0.71 12.79
CA ARG A 51 24.10 0.73 14.20
C ARG A 51 25.35 -0.09 14.49
N HIS A 52 25.61 -1.11 13.67
CA HIS A 52 26.73 -2.04 13.85
C HIS A 52 27.84 -1.82 12.82
N GLY A 53 27.99 -0.60 12.30
CA GLY A 53 29.12 -0.24 11.41
C GLY A 53 28.82 -0.31 9.91
N GLY A 54 27.59 -0.63 9.51
CA GLY A 54 27.15 -0.59 8.10
C GLY A 54 27.13 0.83 7.49
N LYS A 55 27.47 1.86 8.26
CA LYS A 55 27.68 3.21 7.77
C LYS A 55 28.78 3.89 8.59
N ARG A 56 29.70 4.55 7.90
CA ARG A 56 30.80 5.29 8.54
C ARG A 56 30.29 6.49 9.33
N LEU A 57 30.86 6.71 10.50
CA LEU A 57 30.68 7.93 11.28
C LEU A 57 31.54 9.07 10.72
N CYS A 58 31.17 10.30 11.09
CA CYS A 58 31.94 11.49 10.82
C CYS A 58 33.28 11.42 11.58
N GLN A 59 34.38 11.76 10.91
CA GLN A 59 35.72 11.74 11.52
C GLN A 59 36.01 12.97 12.41
N ALA A 60 35.03 13.86 12.61
CA ALA A 60 35.20 15.04 13.47
C ALA A 60 35.16 14.62 14.94
N GLU A 61 36.07 15.17 15.73
CA GLU A 61 36.15 14.88 17.15
C GLU A 61 34.82 15.18 17.86
N GLY A 62 34.35 14.23 18.67
CA GLY A 62 33.06 14.32 19.36
C GLY A 62 31.81 14.19 18.47
N CYS A 63 31.95 13.92 17.16
CA CYS A 63 30.80 13.83 16.26
C CYS A 63 30.28 12.39 16.10
N HIS A 64 29.07 12.13 16.59
CA HIS A 64 28.38 10.84 16.40
C HIS A 64 27.45 10.79 15.18
N GLN A 65 27.54 11.80 14.28
CA GLN A 65 26.74 11.80 13.05
C GLN A 65 27.36 10.92 11.98
N HIS A 66 26.53 10.39 11.09
CA HIS A 66 27.02 9.58 9.98
C HIS A 66 27.63 10.42 8.87
N ALA A 67 28.71 9.93 8.27
CA ALA A 67 29.31 10.53 7.09
C ALA A 67 28.33 10.52 5.89
N ARG A 68 28.47 11.52 5.03
CA ARG A 68 27.64 11.76 3.84
C ARG A 68 28.59 12.12 2.70
N GLY A 69 29.08 11.10 1.99
CA GLY A 69 30.15 11.26 1.00
C GLY A 69 31.52 11.51 1.67
N GLY A 70 32.54 10.71 1.31
CA GLY A 70 33.86 10.81 1.94
C GLY A 70 33.85 10.44 3.44
N LYS A 71 34.54 11.25 4.26
CA LYS A 71 34.82 10.99 5.69
C LYS A 71 33.96 11.78 6.68
N TRP A 72 33.17 12.74 6.22
CA TRP A 72 32.53 13.76 7.08
C TRP A 72 31.01 13.78 6.93
N CYS A 73 30.29 14.23 7.96
CA CYS A 73 28.85 14.52 7.86
C CYS A 73 28.61 15.88 7.19
N LEU A 74 27.37 16.20 6.81
CA LEU A 74 27.07 17.46 6.10
C LEU A 74 27.48 18.72 6.88
N ARG A 75 27.48 18.67 8.21
CA ARG A 75 27.92 19.80 9.06
C ARG A 75 29.44 19.99 9.04
N HIS A 76 30.19 18.91 8.87
CA HIS A 76 31.65 18.90 8.97
C HIS A 76 32.34 18.70 7.61
N GLY A 77 31.69 19.07 6.50
CA GLY A 77 32.28 19.02 5.15
C GLY A 77 31.92 17.78 4.32
N GLY A 78 30.92 17.01 4.71
CA GLY A 78 30.34 15.95 3.88
C GLY A 78 29.64 16.54 2.65
N ILE A 79 29.69 15.80 1.54
CA ILE A 79 29.15 16.24 0.25
C ILE A 79 27.84 15.52 -0.04
N ALA A 80 26.76 16.29 -0.21
CA ALA A 80 25.51 15.80 -0.79
C ALA A 80 25.54 16.06 -2.31
N HIS A 81 25.68 15.00 -3.11
CA HIS A 81 25.58 15.12 -4.56
C HIS A 81 24.13 15.44 -4.96
N LYS A 82 23.86 16.70 -5.26
CA LYS A 82 22.62 17.12 -5.90
C LYS A 82 22.68 16.72 -7.38
N ARG A 83 21.63 16.08 -7.86
CA ARG A 83 21.43 15.81 -9.29
C ARG A 83 20.45 16.83 -9.83
N TYR A 84 20.72 17.36 -11.01
CA TYR A 84 19.86 18.33 -11.67
C TYR A 84 19.02 17.68 -12.75
N CYS A 85 17.93 18.34 -13.13
CA CYS A 85 17.03 17.90 -14.17
C CYS A 85 17.79 17.73 -15.49
N SER A 86 17.54 16.64 -16.19
CA SER A 86 18.15 16.36 -17.50
C SER A 86 17.56 17.17 -18.65
N GLU A 87 16.55 18.00 -18.40
CA GLU A 87 15.93 18.84 -19.43
C GLU A 87 16.81 20.06 -19.70
N THR A 88 17.01 20.36 -20.99
CA THR A 88 17.87 21.45 -21.45
C THR A 88 17.44 22.78 -20.84
N GLY A 89 18.38 23.49 -20.19
CA GLY A 89 18.10 24.77 -19.54
C GLY A 89 17.42 24.68 -18.16
N CYS A 90 17.14 23.48 -17.63
CA CYS A 90 16.49 23.32 -16.33
C CYS A 90 17.49 23.17 -15.17
N GLY A 91 17.66 24.22 -14.37
CA GLY A 91 18.47 24.19 -13.14
C GLY A 91 17.82 23.56 -11.91
N LYS A 92 16.62 22.95 -12.03
CA LYS A 92 15.88 22.39 -10.90
C LYS A 92 16.47 21.03 -10.48
N GLN A 93 16.40 20.72 -9.18
CA GLN A 93 16.87 19.43 -8.66
C GLN A 93 16.03 18.26 -9.21
N ALA A 94 16.70 17.19 -9.61
CA ALA A 94 16.06 15.95 -10.03
C ALA A 94 15.62 15.11 -8.83
N HIS A 95 14.45 14.46 -8.96
CA HIS A 95 13.88 13.58 -7.95
C HIS A 95 13.91 12.13 -8.46
N ALA A 96 13.03 11.79 -9.40
CA ALA A 96 13.02 10.50 -10.10
C ALA A 96 13.36 10.69 -11.59
N ASN A 97 13.78 9.61 -12.26
CA ASN A 97 14.02 9.58 -13.71
C ASN A 97 14.98 10.66 -14.24
N LYS A 98 15.88 11.17 -13.40
CA LYS A 98 16.76 12.33 -13.70
C LYS A 98 16.00 13.64 -14.03
N LYS A 99 14.71 13.73 -13.71
CA LYS A 99 13.89 14.92 -13.97
C LYS A 99 13.42 15.58 -12.66
N CYS A 100 13.15 16.88 -12.73
CA CYS A 100 12.51 17.61 -11.63
C CYS A 100 11.01 17.34 -11.58
N ILE A 101 10.33 17.76 -10.50
CA ILE A 101 8.89 17.52 -10.33
C ILE A 101 8.07 18.01 -11.53
N ALA A 102 8.36 19.21 -12.05
CA ALA A 102 7.64 19.80 -13.19
C ALA A 102 7.86 19.04 -14.50
N HIS A 103 9.04 18.43 -14.68
CA HIS A 103 9.40 17.70 -15.89
C HIS A 103 9.17 16.18 -15.78
N GLY A 104 8.42 15.71 -14.78
CA GLY A 104 8.07 14.28 -14.64
C GLY A 104 8.94 13.49 -13.65
N GLY A 105 9.64 14.18 -12.75
CA GLY A 105 10.34 13.57 -11.61
C GLY A 105 9.44 13.25 -10.41
N GLY A 106 8.16 13.61 -10.47
CA GLY A 106 7.15 13.25 -9.48
C GLY A 106 6.18 12.18 -9.99
N ARG A 107 5.62 11.38 -9.09
CA ARG A 107 4.56 10.42 -9.42
C ARG A 107 3.22 11.14 -9.47
N ARG A 108 2.37 10.81 -10.44
CA ARG A 108 0.98 11.33 -10.50
C ARG A 108 0.08 10.54 -9.56
N CYS A 109 -1.06 11.16 -9.21
CA CYS A 109 -2.15 10.47 -8.54
C CYS A 109 -2.65 9.31 -9.40
N LEU A 110 -2.99 8.18 -8.77
CA LEU A 110 -3.54 7.01 -9.45
C LEU A 110 -5.02 7.15 -9.84
N VAL A 111 -5.77 8.03 -9.16
CA VAL A 111 -7.15 8.36 -9.55
C VAL A 111 -7.18 8.90 -10.98
N SER A 112 -8.02 8.29 -11.82
CA SER A 112 -8.20 8.69 -13.21
C SER A 112 -8.55 10.16 -13.34
N GLY A 113 -8.00 10.85 -14.35
CA GLY A 113 -8.21 12.28 -14.57
C GLY A 113 -7.53 13.23 -13.57
N CYS A 114 -6.93 12.73 -12.49
CA CYS A 114 -6.26 13.58 -11.51
C CYS A 114 -4.85 13.98 -11.96
N SER A 115 -4.64 15.29 -12.21
CA SER A 115 -3.33 15.83 -12.60
C SER A 115 -2.40 16.10 -11.42
N LEU A 116 -2.88 15.98 -10.18
CA LEU A 116 -2.09 16.24 -8.98
C LEU A 116 -1.02 15.17 -8.75
N LEU A 117 -0.01 15.54 -7.96
CA LEU A 117 1.10 14.66 -7.62
C LEU A 117 0.74 13.76 -6.44
N SER A 118 1.17 12.50 -6.52
CA SER A 118 1.07 11.56 -5.41
C SER A 118 2.03 11.95 -4.29
N ARG A 119 1.54 11.89 -3.04
CA ARG A 119 2.35 12.03 -1.84
C ARG A 119 2.73 10.68 -1.26
N VAL A 120 1.74 9.86 -0.94
CA VAL A 120 1.90 8.54 -0.30
C VAL A 120 0.96 7.55 -0.98
N GLY A 121 1.39 6.29 -1.10
CA GLY A 121 0.52 5.21 -1.58
C GLY A 121 0.07 5.31 -3.05
N GLY A 122 0.55 6.29 -3.82
CA GLY A 122 0.07 6.54 -5.19
C GLY A 122 -1.02 7.60 -5.30
N TYR A 123 -1.47 8.20 -4.19
CA TYR A 123 -2.57 9.17 -4.18
C TYR A 123 -2.11 10.57 -3.78
N CYS A 124 -2.83 11.60 -4.23
CA CYS A 124 -2.52 13.00 -3.93
C CYS A 124 -2.98 13.40 -2.51
N GLN A 125 -2.98 14.68 -2.15
CA GLN A 125 -3.47 15.10 -0.84
C GLN A 125 -5.00 15.10 -0.72
N HIS A 126 -5.71 15.17 -1.85
CA HIS A 126 -7.17 15.19 -1.92
C HIS A 126 -7.77 13.80 -2.18
N HIS A 127 -6.92 12.84 -2.56
CA HIS A 127 -7.32 11.45 -2.75
C HIS A 127 -6.56 10.62 -1.71
N THR A 128 -7.26 9.90 -0.86
CA THR A 128 -6.65 8.93 0.07
C THR A 128 -6.73 7.53 -0.55
N ILE A 129 -6.08 6.55 0.09
CA ILE A 129 -6.10 5.15 -0.37
C ILE A 129 -7.54 4.62 -0.48
N ASP A 130 -8.47 5.19 0.28
CA ASP A 130 -9.87 4.79 0.35
C ASP A 130 -10.77 5.50 -0.68
N CYS A 131 -10.22 6.36 -1.54
CA CYS A 131 -10.96 6.85 -2.72
C CYS A 131 -10.94 5.74 -3.76
N GLU A 132 -11.87 4.80 -3.62
CA GLU A 132 -12.05 3.65 -4.49
C GLU A 132 -12.04 4.10 -5.95
N ALA A 133 -11.24 3.41 -6.76
CA ALA A 133 -11.28 3.57 -8.19
C ALA A 133 -12.67 3.13 -8.66
N GLU A 134 -13.55 4.10 -8.89
CA GLU A 134 -14.82 3.85 -9.58
C GLU A 134 -14.51 3.18 -10.90
N ASN A 135 -14.73 1.87 -10.94
CA ASN A 135 -14.92 1.11 -12.16
C ASN A 135 -16.25 0.37 -12.02
N THR A 136 -17.32 1.17 -11.92
CA THR A 136 -18.71 0.70 -11.99
C THR A 136 -19.22 0.64 -13.43
N ASP A 137 -18.42 1.02 -14.42
CA ASP A 137 -18.93 1.29 -15.77
C ASP A 137 -19.03 0.06 -16.69
N ALA A 138 -18.74 -1.15 -16.21
CA ALA A 138 -18.80 -2.36 -17.03
C ALA A 138 -19.70 -3.49 -16.49
N ILE A 139 -20.17 -3.41 -15.24
CA ILE A 139 -21.03 -4.46 -14.67
C ILE A 139 -22.52 -4.04 -14.65
N ASP A 140 -22.85 -2.76 -14.86
CA ASP A 140 -24.26 -2.31 -14.81
C ASP A 140 -24.95 -2.19 -16.18
N GLN A 141 -24.22 -2.18 -17.31
CA GLN A 141 -24.90 -2.13 -18.62
C GLN A 141 -25.55 -3.46 -19.04
N TRP A 142 -24.99 -4.62 -18.68
CA TRP A 142 -25.61 -5.92 -19.02
C TRP A 142 -26.84 -6.26 -18.16
N ILE A 143 -26.94 -5.70 -16.94
CA ILE A 143 -28.08 -5.94 -16.03
C ILE A 143 -29.26 -5.06 -16.45
N LEU A 144 -29.01 -3.83 -16.93
CA LEU A 144 -30.07 -2.94 -17.37
C LEU A 144 -30.71 -3.38 -18.70
N ASP A 145 -29.92 -3.96 -19.62
CA ASP A 145 -30.44 -4.51 -20.87
C ASP A 145 -31.27 -5.80 -20.66
N LEU A 146 -31.01 -6.54 -19.58
CA LEU A 146 -31.78 -7.76 -19.22
C LEU A 146 -33.16 -7.44 -18.60
N VAL A 147 -33.34 -6.25 -18.02
CA VAL A 147 -34.58 -5.83 -17.33
C VAL A 147 -35.56 -5.10 -18.27
N LEU A 148 -35.09 -4.55 -19.40
CA LEU A 148 -35.91 -3.72 -20.29
C LEU A 148 -36.56 -4.48 -21.47
N ASP A 149 -36.23 -5.76 -21.69
CA ASP A 149 -36.76 -6.51 -22.83
C ASP A 149 -38.03 -7.33 -22.52
N SER A 150 -38.57 -7.26 -21.29
CA SER A 150 -39.77 -8.03 -20.88
C SER A 150 -41.03 -7.20 -20.65
N THR A 151 -41.06 -5.91 -20.98
CA THR A 151 -42.27 -5.07 -20.85
C THR A 151 -42.89 -4.71 -22.20
N SER A 152 -43.40 -5.72 -22.90
CA SER A 152 -44.50 -5.52 -23.84
C SER A 152 -45.43 -6.73 -23.92
N CYS A 153 -46.36 -6.87 -22.97
CA CYS A 153 -47.76 -7.20 -23.28
C CYS A 153 -48.63 -7.15 -22.03
N SER A 154 -49.75 -6.43 -22.12
CA SER A 154 -50.78 -6.21 -21.12
C SER A 154 -51.52 -7.49 -20.73
N ILE A 155 -51.69 -7.78 -19.44
CA ILE A 155 -52.60 -8.83 -18.94
C ILE A 155 -53.36 -8.32 -17.70
N ASP A 156 -54.69 -8.41 -17.77
CA ASP A 156 -55.70 -7.94 -16.80
C ASP A 156 -55.72 -8.75 -15.47
N TRP A 157 -56.08 -8.07 -14.36
CA TRP A 157 -55.87 -8.52 -12.97
C TRP A 157 -57.12 -9.07 -12.22
N GLU A 158 -58.14 -9.60 -12.89
CA GLU A 158 -59.44 -9.93 -12.23
C GLU A 158 -59.83 -11.43 -12.11
N SER A 159 -58.92 -12.39 -11.89
CA SER A 159 -59.36 -13.82 -11.85
C SER A 159 -58.72 -14.81 -10.87
N PHE A 160 -58.01 -14.39 -9.82
CA PHE A 160 -57.56 -15.35 -8.80
C PHE A 160 -58.05 -14.99 -7.41
N GLY A 161 -59.28 -15.40 -7.12
CA GLY A 161 -59.78 -15.49 -5.76
C GLY A 161 -59.08 -16.62 -5.01
N LEU A 162 -58.47 -16.30 -3.86
CA LEU A 162 -58.35 -17.20 -2.72
C LEU A 162 -58.35 -16.35 -1.44
N ASP A 163 -59.29 -16.71 -0.57
CA ASP A 163 -59.57 -16.11 0.73
C ASP A 163 -58.45 -16.37 1.75
N GLY A 164 -58.24 -15.38 2.61
CA GLY A 164 -57.93 -15.51 4.03
C GLY A 164 -56.75 -16.40 4.48
N LEU A 165 -55.78 -15.78 5.16
CA LEU A 165 -55.46 -16.08 6.57
C LEU A 165 -54.36 -15.14 7.12
N ASP A 166 -54.82 -14.28 8.02
CA ASP A 166 -54.22 -13.76 9.27
C ASP A 166 -52.73 -13.35 9.31
N LEU A 167 -52.52 -12.02 9.34
CA LEU A 167 -51.30 -11.39 9.85
C LEU A 167 -51.18 -11.65 11.35
N LYS A 168 -50.10 -12.32 11.77
CA LYS A 168 -49.54 -12.14 13.12
C LYS A 168 -48.10 -11.71 13.02
N SER A 169 -47.88 -10.46 13.39
CA SER A 169 -46.59 -9.83 13.50
C SER A 169 -45.96 -10.04 14.87
N HIS A 170 -44.62 -10.06 14.83
CA HIS A 170 -43.64 -9.75 15.88
C HIS A 170 -43.17 -10.86 16.84
N GLY A 171 -41.86 -11.10 16.77
CA GLY A 171 -41.03 -11.22 17.96
C GLY A 171 -39.75 -12.04 17.80
N GLY A 172 -38.62 -11.39 17.51
CA GLY A 172 -37.30 -11.78 18.05
C GLY A 172 -36.32 -12.53 17.14
N ASP A 173 -35.35 -11.77 16.63
CA ASP A 173 -33.95 -12.09 16.29
C ASP A 173 -33.52 -13.55 16.11
N ALA A 174 -33.09 -13.91 14.88
CA ALA A 174 -32.09 -14.95 14.68
C ALA A 174 -31.36 -14.87 13.32
N MET A 175 -30.03 -14.91 13.42
CA MET A 175 -29.10 -15.74 12.63
C MET A 175 -28.66 -15.29 11.22
N ILE A 176 -27.36 -14.99 11.17
CA ILE A 176 -26.46 -14.98 10.01
C ILE A 176 -26.32 -16.41 9.46
N ILE A 177 -26.45 -16.66 8.14
CA ILE A 177 -25.66 -17.66 7.38
C ILE A 177 -25.47 -17.24 5.90
N SER A 178 -24.22 -17.44 5.42
CA SER A 178 -23.57 -17.23 4.12
C SER A 178 -24.29 -17.66 2.82
N PRO A 179 -23.81 -17.18 1.66
CA PRO A 179 -23.86 -17.93 0.41
C PRO A 179 -22.50 -18.59 0.10
N PHE A 180 -22.51 -19.90 -0.13
CA PHE A 180 -21.49 -20.63 -0.87
C PHE A 180 -22.11 -20.93 -2.24
N ILE A 181 -21.63 -20.26 -3.28
CA ILE A 181 -22.01 -20.51 -4.67
C ILE A 181 -20.85 -21.28 -5.32
N LEU A 182 -21.21 -22.38 -6.00
CA LEU A 182 -20.36 -23.17 -6.90
C LEU A 182 -20.02 -22.37 -8.16
#